data_AF-A0A3N6RUE1-F1
#
_entry.id   AF-A0A3N6RUE1-F1
#
_cell.length_a   1.000
_cell.length_b   1.000
_cell.length_c   1.000
_cell.angle_alpha   90.00
_cell.angle_beta   90.00
_cell.angle_gamma   90.00
#
_symmetry.space_group_name_H-M   'P 1'
#
loop_
_entity.id
_entity.type
_entity.pdbx_description
1 polymer ?
#
loop_
_entity_poly.entity_id
_entity_poly.type
_entity_poly.pdbx_seq_one_letter_code
_entity_poly.pdbx_strand_id
1 'polypeptide(L)'
;MKLQKEKNARFSTNESPVNVYTESHLPEEAIVGIMDDIRVLDWDTGLKALIPKETCEFLQKHYEQRFPEEWVVKARQEVNIRADIRRAEGIRVRRPDELNHQPVVTPHFTTGGIPQRYAGCNILASV
;
A
#
# COMPACT_ATOMS: atom_id res chain seq x y z
N MET A 1 15.17 -3.87 -51.54
CA MET A 1 14.62 -4.16 -50.19
C MET A 1 15.34 -3.27 -49.18
N LYS A 2 14.69 -2.27 -48.58
CA LYS A 2 15.31 -1.43 -47.54
C LYS A 2 15.02 -2.07 -46.18
N LEU A 3 16.05 -2.56 -45.51
CA LEU A 3 15.92 -3.09 -44.15
C LEU A 3 15.81 -1.92 -43.18
N GLN A 4 14.73 -1.89 -42.40
CA GLN A 4 14.53 -0.89 -41.37
C GLN A 4 15.37 -1.25 -40.15
N LYS A 5 16.18 -0.30 -39.67
CA LYS A 5 17.02 -0.50 -38.47
C LYS A 5 16.13 -0.43 -37.22
N GLU A 6 16.35 -1.35 -36.30
CA GLU A 6 15.66 -1.37 -35.02
C GLU A 6 15.98 -0.10 -34.21
N LYS A 7 15.01 0.36 -33.42
CA LYS A 7 15.21 1.52 -32.54
C LYS A 7 16.14 1.12 -31.39
N ASN A 8 17.04 2.02 -31.04
CA ASN A 8 17.91 1.85 -29.87
C ASN A 8 17.09 1.72 -28.58
N ALA A 9 17.69 1.10 -27.57
CA ALA A 9 17.12 0.98 -26.24
C ALA A 9 16.79 2.38 -25.66
N ARG A 10 15.64 2.48 -24.98
CA ARG A 10 15.17 3.73 -24.38
C ARG A 10 15.78 4.02 -23.00
N PHE A 11 16.41 3.01 -22.39
CA PHE A 11 16.92 3.07 -21.02
C PHE A 11 18.39 2.64 -21.00
N SER A 12 19.16 3.22 -20.08
CA SER A 12 20.54 2.82 -19.82
C SER A 12 20.59 1.55 -18.98
N THR A 13 21.69 0.80 -19.11
CA THR A 13 22.01 -0.34 -18.26
C THR A 13 22.57 0.16 -16.93
N ASN A 14 21.69 0.39 -15.97
CA ASN A 14 22.06 0.65 -14.57
C ASN A 14 21.73 -0.58 -13.72
N GLU A 15 22.32 -0.68 -12.54
CA GLU A 15 21.92 -1.68 -11.54
C GLU A 15 20.45 -1.47 -11.13
N SER A 16 19.76 -2.59 -10.90
CA SER A 16 18.37 -2.55 -10.45
C SER A 16 18.28 -1.94 -9.05
N PRO A 17 17.39 -0.97 -8.80
CA PRO A 17 17.13 -0.47 -7.45
C PRO A 17 16.35 -1.47 -6.58
N VAL A 18 15.95 -2.62 -7.14
CA VAL A 18 15.26 -3.70 -6.45
C VAL A 18 16.15 -4.93 -6.47
N ASN A 19 16.67 -5.29 -5.29
CA ASN A 19 17.49 -6.49 -5.13
C ASN A 19 17.36 -7.09 -3.72
N VAL A 20 16.38 -7.97 -3.50
CA VAL A 20 16.14 -8.61 -2.19
C VAL A 20 16.07 -10.13 -2.34
N TYR A 21 16.75 -10.86 -1.47
CA TYR A 21 16.78 -12.33 -1.49
C TYR A 21 16.19 -12.97 -0.22
N THR A 22 16.16 -12.26 0.89
CA THR A 22 15.66 -12.74 2.17
C THR A 22 14.99 -11.62 2.95
N GLU A 23 14.17 -11.99 3.93
CA GLU A 23 13.48 -11.06 4.84
C GLU A 23 14.32 -10.68 6.08
N SER A 24 15.45 -11.37 6.29
CA SER A 24 16.20 -11.31 7.56
C SER A 24 17.31 -10.26 7.57
N HIS A 25 17.72 -9.75 6.42
CA HIS A 25 18.74 -8.70 6.32
C HIS A 25 18.10 -7.31 6.46
N LEU A 26 18.84 -6.38 7.05
CA LEU A 26 18.39 -4.98 7.09
C LEU A 26 18.40 -4.43 5.66
N PRO A 27 17.28 -3.90 5.15
CA PRO A 27 17.22 -3.42 3.77
C PRO A 27 17.90 -2.05 3.64
N GLU A 28 18.54 -1.77 2.51
CA GLU A 28 19.04 -0.42 2.24
C GLU A 28 17.93 0.58 1.86
N GLU A 29 16.84 0.09 1.28
CA GLU A 29 15.66 0.89 0.89
C GLU A 29 14.37 0.15 1.27
N ALA A 30 13.36 0.91 1.70
CA ALA A 30 12.05 0.35 2.06
C ALA A 30 10.92 1.32 1.72
N ILE A 31 9.80 0.76 1.28
CA ILE A 31 8.54 1.49 1.13
C ILE A 31 7.78 1.42 2.46
N VAL A 32 7.45 2.57 3.04
CA VAL A 32 6.57 2.64 4.21
C VAL A 32 5.26 3.29 3.79
N GLY A 33 4.14 2.63 4.08
CA GLY A 33 2.82 3.13 3.72
C GLY A 33 2.46 4.46 4.37
N ILE A 34 1.29 4.98 4.03
CA ILE A 34 0.68 6.16 4.66
C ILE A 34 -0.67 5.76 5.24
N MET A 35 -1.15 6.53 6.22
CA MET A 35 -2.55 6.47 6.63
C MET A 35 -3.27 7.69 6.08
N ASP A 36 -3.94 7.52 4.94
CA ASP A 36 -4.74 8.56 4.28
C ASP A 36 -6.24 8.38 4.58
N ASP A 37 -7.12 8.83 3.68
CA ASP A 37 -8.59 8.77 3.82
C ASP A 37 -9.14 7.32 3.72
N ILE A 38 -8.83 6.49 4.71
CA ILE A 38 -9.18 5.08 4.69
C ILE A 38 -10.69 4.83 4.95
N ARG A 39 -11.26 3.93 4.17
CA ARG A 39 -12.67 3.50 4.25
C ARG A 39 -12.81 2.06 4.74
N VAL A 40 -13.92 1.78 5.42
CA VAL A 40 -14.32 0.41 5.73
C VAL A 40 -14.67 -0.30 4.42
N LEU A 41 -14.11 -1.49 4.26
CA LEU A 41 -14.26 -2.29 3.04
C LEU A 41 -15.66 -2.80 2.83
N ASP A 42 -15.86 -3.20 1.57
CA ASP A 42 -17.10 -3.80 1.19
C ASP A 42 -17.34 -5.15 1.88
N TRP A 43 -18.55 -5.34 2.41
CA TRP A 43 -18.99 -6.53 3.10
C TRP A 43 -19.45 -7.57 2.10
N ASP A 44 -18.53 -8.44 1.74
CA ASP A 44 -18.78 -9.59 0.89
C ASP A 44 -18.50 -10.91 1.62
N THR A 45 -18.81 -12.02 0.94
CA THR A 45 -18.59 -13.38 1.47
C THR A 45 -17.10 -13.65 1.73
N GLY A 46 -16.20 -13.03 0.98
CA GLY A 46 -14.75 -13.16 1.15
C GLY A 46 -14.27 -12.48 2.42
N LEU A 47 -14.70 -11.24 2.68
CA LEU A 47 -14.38 -10.50 3.89
C LEU A 47 -14.94 -11.22 5.12
N LYS A 48 -16.18 -11.71 5.06
CA LYS A 48 -16.81 -12.48 6.13
C LYS A 48 -16.03 -13.75 6.51
N ALA A 49 -15.36 -14.38 5.55
CA ALA A 49 -14.58 -15.60 5.79
C ALA A 49 -13.23 -15.33 6.47
N LEU A 50 -12.70 -14.10 6.37
CA LEU A 50 -11.37 -13.74 6.86
C LEU A 50 -11.38 -12.97 8.19
N ILE A 51 -12.47 -12.27 8.49
CA ILE A 51 -12.54 -11.39 9.65
C ILE A 51 -13.01 -12.13 10.92
N PRO A 52 -12.40 -11.87 12.09
CA PRO A 52 -12.89 -12.40 13.37
C PRO A 52 -14.35 -12.04 13.63
N LYS A 53 -15.12 -12.97 14.21
CA LYS A 53 -16.58 -12.82 14.39
C LYS A 53 -16.94 -11.57 15.19
N GLU A 54 -16.10 -11.20 16.13
CA GLU A 54 -16.24 -10.05 17.04
C GLU A 54 -16.18 -8.72 16.27
N THR A 55 -15.50 -8.70 15.11
CA THR A 55 -15.34 -7.48 14.29
C THR A 55 -16.37 -7.41 13.17
N CYS A 56 -17.08 -8.51 12.89
CA CYS A 56 -18.07 -8.58 11.81
C CYS A 56 -19.19 -7.55 11.96
N GLU A 57 -19.73 -7.37 13.17
CA GLU A 57 -20.82 -6.41 13.41
C GLU A 57 -20.39 -4.98 13.12
N PHE A 58 -19.16 -4.62 13.52
CA PHE A 58 -18.60 -3.30 13.25
C PHE A 58 -18.46 -3.05 11.74
N LEU A 59 -17.84 -3.99 11.01
CA LEU A 59 -17.61 -3.83 9.58
C LEU A 59 -18.91 -3.81 8.77
N GLN A 60 -19.90 -4.61 9.16
CA GLN A 60 -21.23 -4.59 8.53
C GLN A 60 -21.93 -3.26 8.77
N LYS A 61 -21.86 -2.71 9.98
CA LYS A 61 -22.52 -1.46 10.35
C LYS A 61 -21.89 -0.23 9.70
N HIS A 62 -20.58 -0.24 9.50
CA HIS A 62 -19.80 0.90 9.02
C HIS A 62 -19.28 0.75 7.59
N TYR A 63 -19.77 -0.23 6.83
CA TYR A 63 -19.48 -0.43 5.41
C TYR A 63 -19.52 0.88 4.61
N GLU A 64 -18.53 1.10 3.73
CA GLU A 64 -18.30 2.31 2.91
C GLU A 64 -18.07 3.64 3.68
N GLN A 65 -18.20 3.62 5.00
CA GLN A 65 -17.91 4.78 5.84
C GLN A 65 -16.41 4.90 6.10
N ARG A 66 -15.99 6.12 6.48
CA ARG A 66 -14.64 6.35 6.98
C ARG A 66 -14.47 5.74 8.37
N PHE A 67 -13.26 5.31 8.67
CA PHE A 67 -12.91 4.97 10.04
C PHE A 67 -13.01 6.22 10.95
N PRO A 68 -13.21 6.03 12.26
CA PRO A 68 -13.17 7.14 13.21
C PRO A 68 -11.89 7.96 13.08
N GLU A 69 -12.02 9.28 12.90
CA GLU A 69 -10.89 10.19 12.64
C GLU A 69 -9.79 10.07 13.69
N GLU A 70 -10.16 9.93 14.96
CA GLU A 70 -9.21 9.74 16.07
C GLU A 70 -8.30 8.52 15.85
N TRP A 71 -8.83 7.43 15.31
CA TRP A 71 -8.06 6.21 15.03
C TRP A 71 -7.11 6.42 13.85
N VAL A 72 -7.59 7.09 12.81
CA VAL A 72 -6.79 7.42 11.61
C VAL A 72 -5.62 8.32 11.99
N VAL A 73 -5.85 9.36 12.81
CA VAL A 73 -4.81 10.27 13.29
C VAL A 73 -3.72 9.54 14.09
N LYS A 74 -4.12 8.69 15.05
CA LYS A 74 -3.17 7.90 15.85
C LYS A 74 -2.36 6.95 14.97
N ALA A 75 -3.01 6.22 14.08
CA ALA A 75 -2.32 5.29 13.20
C ALA A 75 -1.40 6.02 12.19
N ARG A 76 -1.80 7.20 11.71
CA ARG A 76 -0.94 8.07 10.88
C ARG A 76 0.32 8.48 11.63
N GLN A 77 0.17 8.87 12.89
CA GLN A 77 1.31 9.21 13.74
C GLN A 77 2.26 8.02 13.92
N GLU A 78 1.73 6.83 14.23
CA GLU A 78 2.55 5.61 14.39
C GLU A 78 3.33 5.25 13.12
N VAL A 79 2.68 5.28 11.95
CA VAL A 79 3.32 4.95 10.68
C VAL A 79 4.37 6.00 10.28
N ASN A 80 4.15 7.27 10.59
CA ASN A 80 5.13 8.33 10.36
C ASN A 80 6.35 8.18 11.28
N ILE A 81 6.14 7.92 12.58
CA ILE A 81 7.23 7.65 13.52
C ILE A 81 8.05 6.44 13.05
N ARG A 82 7.39 5.38 12.57
CA ARG A 82 8.08 4.21 12.00
C ARG A 82 8.96 4.59 10.81
N ALA A 83 8.46 5.43 9.90
CA ALA A 83 9.25 5.90 8.76
C ALA A 83 10.48 6.71 9.22
N ASP A 84 10.34 7.54 10.25
CA ASP A 84 11.44 8.36 10.78
C ASP A 84 12.50 7.51 11.49
N ILE A 85 12.09 6.50 12.27
CA ILE A 85 13.00 5.53 12.88
C ILE A 85 13.81 4.83 11.80
N ARG A 86 13.17 4.37 10.72
CA ARG A 86 13.86 3.67 9.62
C ARG A 86 14.88 4.58 8.92
N ARG A 87 14.55 5.85 8.72
CA ARG A 87 15.52 6.84 8.19
C ARG A 87 16.70 7.03 9.15
N ALA A 88 16.44 7.08 10.46
CA ALA A 88 17.48 7.20 11.47
C ALA A 88 18.40 5.96 11.54
N GLU A 89 17.88 4.78 11.19
CA GLU A 89 18.66 3.53 11.01
C GLU A 89 19.50 3.51 9.72
N GLY A 90 19.45 4.57 8.89
CA GLY A 90 20.20 4.67 7.63
C GLY A 90 19.47 4.09 6.41
N ILE A 91 18.21 3.66 6.56
CA ILE A 91 17.41 3.07 5.49
C ILE A 91 16.78 4.18 4.65
N ARG A 92 16.89 4.08 3.32
CA ARG A 92 16.19 4.97 2.40
C ARG A 92 14.69 4.66 2.45
N VAL A 93 13.87 5.63 2.79
CA VAL A 93 12.42 5.42 2.90
C VAL A 93 11.66 6.10 1.77
N ARG A 94 10.89 5.31 1.01
CA ARG A 94 9.90 5.77 0.04
C ARG A 94 8.50 5.73 0.66
N ARG A 95 7.64 6.69 0.28
CA ARG A 95 6.24 6.75 0.71
C ARG A 95 5.35 6.82 -0.53
N PRO A 96 4.20 6.13 -0.56
CA PRO A 96 3.22 6.32 -1.62
C PRO A 96 2.58 7.71 -1.53
N ASP A 97 2.03 8.16 -2.66
CA ASP A 97 1.22 9.38 -2.71
C ASP A 97 -0.17 9.14 -2.10
N GLU A 98 -0.79 10.21 -1.60
CA GLU A 98 -2.18 10.20 -1.16
C GLU A 98 -3.11 9.90 -2.32
N LEU A 99 -4.07 9.01 -2.11
CA LEU A 99 -5.07 8.66 -3.12
C LEU A 99 -6.46 9.12 -2.68
N ASN A 100 -7.23 9.60 -3.66
CA ASN A 100 -8.66 9.81 -3.46
C ASN A 100 -9.39 8.47 -3.65
N HIS A 101 -9.83 7.86 -2.55
CA HIS A 101 -10.54 6.58 -2.55
C HIS A 101 -11.99 6.76 -3.02
N GLN A 102 -12.15 6.79 -4.36
CA GLN A 102 -13.45 6.90 -5.04
C GLN A 102 -14.02 5.51 -5.40
N PRO A 103 -15.35 5.41 -5.60
CA PRO A 103 -15.98 4.20 -6.10
C PRO A 103 -15.39 3.74 -7.43
N VAL A 104 -15.23 2.42 -7.58
CA VAL A 104 -14.70 1.78 -8.79
C VAL A 104 -15.78 0.86 -9.37
N VAL A 105 -16.03 1.01 -10.67
CA VAL A 105 -16.98 0.18 -11.41
C VAL A 105 -16.21 -0.59 -12.48
N THR A 106 -16.40 -1.90 -12.50
CA THR A 106 -15.90 -2.80 -13.53
C THR A 106 -17.07 -3.60 -14.13
N PRO A 107 -16.90 -4.33 -15.24
CA PRO A 107 -18.00 -5.10 -15.85
C PRO A 107 -18.65 -6.14 -14.93
N HIS A 108 -17.97 -6.56 -13.86
CA HIS A 108 -18.39 -7.68 -13.03
C HIS A 108 -18.58 -7.32 -11.55
N PHE A 109 -18.13 -6.14 -11.10
CA PHE A 109 -18.34 -5.69 -9.73
C PHE A 109 -18.27 -4.17 -9.62
N THR A 110 -18.89 -3.64 -8.58
CA THR A 110 -18.81 -2.25 -8.13
C THR A 110 -18.28 -2.27 -6.69
N THR A 111 -17.38 -1.35 -6.35
CA THR A 111 -16.90 -1.18 -4.98
C THR A 111 -16.85 0.29 -4.60
N GLY A 112 -17.03 0.62 -3.32
CA GLY A 112 -16.94 1.98 -2.78
C GLY A 112 -15.53 2.61 -2.83
N GLY A 113 -14.54 1.85 -3.30
CA GLY A 113 -13.14 2.22 -3.31
C GLY A 113 -12.38 1.43 -2.25
N ILE A 114 -11.18 0.96 -2.60
CA ILE A 114 -10.36 0.17 -1.68
C ILE A 114 -9.42 1.15 -0.97
N PRO A 115 -9.46 1.29 0.38
CA PRO A 115 -8.42 2.03 1.08
C PRO A 115 -7.05 1.49 0.68
N GLN A 116 -6.03 2.34 0.66
CA GLN A 116 -4.65 1.88 0.55
C GLN A 116 -4.38 1.00 1.77
N ARG A 117 -4.54 -0.31 1.61
CA ARG A 117 -4.58 -1.30 2.70
C ARG A 117 -3.22 -1.50 3.38
N TYR A 118 -2.20 -0.80 2.93
CA TYR A 118 -0.82 -0.96 3.38
C TYR A 118 -0.46 0.02 4.49
N ALA A 119 -1.32 0.09 5.50
CA ALA A 119 -0.89 0.51 6.85
C ALA A 119 0.05 -0.52 7.50
N GLY A 120 0.04 -1.75 6.98
CA GLY A 120 1.02 -2.79 7.27
C GLY A 120 2.28 -2.56 6.42
N CYS A 121 3.41 -2.43 7.09
CA CYS A 121 4.73 -2.31 6.50
C CYS A 121 5.01 -3.46 5.52
N ASN A 122 4.81 -3.23 4.23
CA ASN A 122 5.48 -4.01 3.20
C ASN A 122 6.87 -3.43 3.06
N ILE A 123 7.86 -4.08 3.68
CA ILE A 123 9.25 -3.90 3.27
C ILE A 123 9.32 -4.45 1.85
N LEU A 124 9.08 -3.61 0.84
CA LEU A 124 9.34 -3.97 -0.54
C LEU A 124 10.55 -3.18 -1.01
N ALA A 125 11.58 -3.97 -1.27
CA ALA A 125 12.78 -3.75 -2.07
C ALA A 125 13.94 -2.95 -1.46
N SER A 126 14.87 -3.75 -0.93
CA SER A 126 16.31 -3.58 -0.79
C SER A 126 17.05 -2.96 -1.96
N VAL A 127 18.19 -2.35 -1.61
CA VAL A 127 19.50 -2.85 -2.07
C VAL A 127 20.09 -3.72 -0.94
#